data_AF-A0A1I5Z0M3-F1
#
_entry.id   AF-A0A1I5Z0M3-F1
#
_cell.length_a   1.000
_cell.length_b   1.000
_cell.length_c   1.000
_cell.angle_alpha   90.00
_cell.angle_beta   90.00
_cell.angle_gamma   90.00
#
_symmetry.space_group_name_H-M   'P 1'
#
loop_
_entity.id
_entity.type
_entity.pdbx_description
1 polymer ?
#
loop_
_entity_poly.entity_id
_entity_poly.type
_entity_poly.pdbx_seq_one_letter_code
_entity_poly.pdbx_strand_id
1 'polypeptide(L)'
;YSGKFGEALEAMKAKAQELLDKIARGEKPNKEDYQEYNNICKAIKSGIESIKNTTQTQNPNPKFLAKIAPILNDLDSYKDKLLAEADCDGIGYHSELREEVFYASTKSQLYPEALVSICKLGESSSLAGNILNRTEDLAVETAAAKSSIKCGCDGLMDYLTGDGNCQSVIYNLELLKRDISKNKVSHKLNNPAGATGQVKVGEVCIDNLQIRFYGDNPEINALSKEKTQEGIDFSATNSSNIVLNVNVLDKAEKDKKIEAVWRYLGDKTQEDHQASFPVTGTQLHEIFPDTPQDRCDEVASIINKYSDDYGLTTPERMAHFIGQIGAETMLKNLDEKSYSASRILTADKTRTIRTHNGKKVLKYCSIFEGYSADGASCPYPYCDEDIVVPEGSYSGSYASTTFMQGMNKIVRANMVDELPRDPDFFNVVYACNDIGNGNINSGDGYRFRGRGFMQITGYSNYRKMVQAKWDAVHGTGTKDFMCRSSACDKNLDNIANDLDFSMLISLTFWKAGNTNEKANEVNKDSIKAVTRAVNGKEIGIDNRTLYTNKAYETLKK
;
A
#
# COMPACT_ATOMS: atom_id res chain seq x y z
N TYR A 1 6.75 -11.70 7.02
CA TYR A 1 6.70 -12.16 8.42
C TYR A 1 5.33 -12.71 8.81
N SER A 2 4.26 -12.44 8.05
CA SER A 2 2.98 -13.13 8.23
C SER A 2 3.11 -14.65 8.01
N GLY A 3 2.63 -15.42 8.98
CA GLY A 3 2.70 -16.88 9.05
C GLY A 3 2.96 -17.40 10.48
N LYS A 4 3.00 -18.72 10.64
CA LYS A 4 3.07 -19.42 11.94
C LYS A 4 4.21 -18.99 12.87
N PHE A 5 5.34 -18.50 12.33
CA PHE A 5 6.50 -18.10 13.13
C PHE A 5 6.28 -16.77 13.86
N GLY A 6 5.69 -15.78 13.19
CA GLY A 6 5.42 -14.48 13.79
C GLY A 6 4.34 -14.53 14.87
N GLU A 7 3.28 -15.29 14.60
CA GLU A 7 2.23 -15.59 15.58
C GLU A 7 2.80 -16.29 16.82
N ALA A 8 3.76 -17.21 16.63
CA ALA A 8 4.38 -17.94 17.74
C ALA A 8 5.28 -17.03 18.60
N LEU A 9 6.01 -16.09 18.00
CA LEU A 9 6.83 -15.13 18.75
C LEU A 9 5.97 -14.15 19.57
N GLU A 10 4.86 -13.65 19.00
CA GLU A 10 3.90 -12.82 19.74
C GLU A 10 3.21 -13.60 20.86
N ALA A 11 2.78 -14.83 20.59
CA ALA A 11 2.20 -15.70 21.61
C ALA A 11 3.18 -15.96 22.76
N MET A 12 4.47 -16.11 22.46
CA MET A 12 5.51 -16.30 23.48
C MET A 12 5.66 -15.07 24.37
N LYS A 13 5.70 -13.88 23.77
CA LYS A 13 5.77 -12.61 24.49
C LYS A 13 4.55 -12.41 25.39
N ALA A 14 3.36 -12.64 24.85
CA ALA A 14 2.11 -12.53 25.61
C ALA A 14 2.05 -13.52 26.77
N LYS A 15 2.40 -14.79 26.53
CA LYS A 15 2.39 -15.83 27.57
C LYS A 15 3.43 -15.57 28.65
N ALA A 16 4.64 -15.14 28.28
CA ALA A 16 5.66 -14.77 29.25
C ALA A 16 5.19 -13.62 30.16
N GLN A 17 4.55 -12.59 29.58
CA GLN A 17 4.01 -11.46 30.36
C GLN A 17 2.86 -11.91 31.28
N GLU A 18 1.93 -12.74 30.79
CA GLU A 18 0.83 -13.28 31.59
C GLU A 18 1.34 -14.00 32.85
N LEU A 19 2.40 -14.81 32.71
CA LEU A 19 2.99 -15.54 33.83
C LEU A 19 3.66 -14.61 34.83
N LEU A 20 4.38 -13.59 34.37
CA LEU A 20 4.98 -12.56 35.23
C LEU A 20 3.90 -11.80 36.02
N ASP A 21 2.79 -11.43 35.39
CA ASP A 21 1.69 -10.69 36.02
C ASP A 21 0.91 -11.54 37.03
N LYS A 22 0.72 -12.84 36.74
CA LYS A 22 0.15 -13.81 37.68
C LYS A 22 0.99 -13.90 38.96
N ILE A 23 2.31 -13.96 38.80
CA ILE A 23 3.25 -14.03 39.93
C ILE A 23 3.29 -12.70 40.70
N ALA A 24 3.29 -11.56 40.00
CA ALA A 24 3.26 -10.25 40.64
C ALA A 24 2.04 -10.07 41.56
N ARG A 25 0.93 -10.75 41.24
CA ARG A 25 -0.29 -10.81 42.07
C ARG A 25 -0.23 -11.85 43.20
N GLY A 26 0.88 -12.57 43.34
CA GLY A 26 1.06 -13.63 44.33
C GLY A 26 0.43 -14.97 43.93
N GLU A 27 -0.06 -15.10 42.70
CA GLU A 27 -0.62 -16.34 42.17
C GLU A 27 0.49 -17.28 41.65
N LYS A 28 0.22 -18.58 41.64
CA LYS A 28 1.19 -19.59 41.17
C LYS A 28 0.81 -20.09 39.78
N PRO A 29 1.73 -20.06 38.80
CA PRO A 29 1.54 -20.75 37.52
C PRO A 29 1.23 -22.24 37.72
N ASN A 30 0.31 -22.78 36.94
CA ASN A 30 -0.15 -24.17 37.02
C ASN A 30 0.43 -25.02 35.87
N LYS A 31 0.10 -26.31 35.81
CA LYS A 31 0.59 -27.22 34.76
C LYS A 31 0.18 -26.77 33.35
N GLU A 32 -1.04 -26.26 33.19
CA GLU A 32 -1.60 -25.85 31.90
C GLU A 32 -0.85 -24.63 31.34
N ASP A 33 -0.49 -23.69 32.23
CA ASP A 33 0.32 -22.50 31.92
C ASP A 33 1.67 -22.86 31.26
N TYR A 34 2.37 -23.85 31.83
CA TYR A 34 3.65 -24.33 31.28
C TYR A 34 3.47 -25.20 30.03
N GLN A 35 2.38 -25.96 29.94
CA GLN A 35 2.08 -26.79 28.77
C GLN A 35 1.79 -25.92 27.54
N GLU A 36 1.05 -24.83 27.72
CA GLU A 36 0.80 -23.84 26.68
C GLU A 36 2.10 -23.15 26.23
N TYR A 37 2.93 -22.73 27.18
CA TYR A 37 4.24 -22.15 26.89
C TYR A 37 5.14 -23.11 26.07
N ASN A 38 5.21 -24.38 26.46
CA ASN A 38 5.98 -25.40 25.74
C ASN A 38 5.47 -25.65 24.31
N ASN A 39 4.17 -25.53 24.07
CA ASN A 39 3.61 -25.64 22.72
C ASN A 39 4.04 -24.46 21.84
N ILE A 40 4.10 -23.25 22.40
CA ILE A 40 4.62 -22.07 21.73
C ILE A 40 6.10 -22.25 21.38
N CYS A 41 6.91 -22.77 22.30
CA CYS A 41 8.33 -23.06 22.07
C CYS A 41 8.54 -24.03 20.90
N LYS A 42 7.72 -25.10 20.81
CA LYS A 42 7.75 -26.04 19.69
C LYS A 42 7.36 -25.39 18.36
N ALA A 43 6.40 -24.47 18.38
CA ALA A 43 5.97 -23.73 17.20
C ALA A 43 7.07 -22.78 16.68
N ILE A 44 7.79 -22.10 17.59
CA ILE A 44 8.95 -21.26 17.27
C ILE A 44 10.05 -22.09 16.60
N LYS A 45 10.43 -23.22 17.22
CA LYS A 45 11.45 -24.12 16.67
C LYS A 45 11.10 -24.60 15.26
N SER A 46 9.86 -25.07 15.08
CA SER A 46 9.35 -25.55 13.78
C SER A 46 9.29 -24.42 12.73
N GLY A 47 8.92 -23.21 13.14
CA GLY A 47 8.83 -22.05 12.26
C GLY A 47 10.19 -21.62 11.70
N ILE A 48 11.22 -21.56 12.56
CA ILE A 48 12.58 -21.19 12.14
C ILE A 48 13.18 -22.26 11.21
N GLU A 49 12.98 -23.54 11.53
CA GLU A 49 13.38 -24.65 10.65
C GLU A 49 12.68 -24.57 9.29
N SER A 50 11.39 -24.24 9.26
CA SER A 50 10.65 -24.02 8.01
C SER A 50 11.23 -22.87 7.20
N ILE A 51 11.54 -21.72 7.81
CA ILE A 51 12.12 -20.56 7.12
C ILE A 51 13.43 -20.95 6.44
N LYS A 52 14.32 -21.67 7.13
CA LYS A 52 15.59 -22.14 6.57
C LYS A 52 15.37 -23.08 5.40
N ASN A 53 14.52 -24.09 5.58
CA ASN A 53 14.25 -25.10 4.56
C ASN A 53 13.65 -24.45 3.31
N THR A 54 12.66 -23.57 3.47
CA THR A 54 12.07 -22.82 2.36
C THR A 54 13.10 -21.94 1.65
N THR A 55 13.93 -21.23 2.41
CA THR A 55 14.97 -20.34 1.86
C THR A 55 16.03 -21.10 1.05
N GLN A 56 16.44 -22.28 1.53
CA GLN A 56 17.41 -23.14 0.85
C GLN A 56 16.83 -23.87 -0.37
N THR A 57 15.55 -24.23 -0.34
CA THR A 57 14.91 -25.05 -1.39
C THR A 57 14.29 -24.23 -2.52
N GLN A 58 13.77 -23.03 -2.26
CA GLN A 58 13.06 -22.22 -3.27
C GLN A 58 13.98 -21.29 -4.07
N ASN A 59 15.22 -21.03 -3.62
CA ASN A 59 16.17 -20.17 -4.34
C ASN A 59 17.61 -20.71 -4.23
N PRO A 60 18.00 -21.68 -5.08
CA PRO A 60 19.32 -22.32 -5.01
C PRO A 60 20.47 -21.43 -5.54
N ASN A 61 20.25 -20.14 -5.80
CA ASN A 61 21.27 -19.24 -6.35
C ASN A 61 22.40 -19.00 -5.32
N PRO A 62 23.65 -19.42 -5.59
CA PRO A 62 24.74 -19.31 -4.63
C PRO A 62 25.06 -17.87 -4.20
N LYS A 63 24.85 -16.87 -5.07
CA LYS A 63 25.07 -15.46 -4.72
C LYS A 63 24.01 -14.92 -3.76
N PHE A 64 22.78 -15.41 -3.90
CA PHE A 64 21.68 -15.06 -2.99
C PHE A 64 21.87 -15.76 -1.64
N LEU A 65 22.19 -17.06 -1.65
CA LEU A 65 22.52 -17.83 -0.45
C LEU A 65 23.70 -17.23 0.31
N ALA A 66 24.75 -16.77 -0.39
CA ALA A 66 25.89 -16.10 0.25
C ALA A 66 25.51 -14.75 0.91
N LYS A 67 24.58 -14.00 0.31
CA LYS A 67 24.08 -12.73 0.89
C LYS A 67 23.22 -12.93 2.13
N ILE A 68 22.46 -14.01 2.19
CA ILE A 68 21.55 -14.29 3.31
C ILE A 68 22.13 -15.26 4.35
N ALA A 69 23.29 -15.87 4.09
CA ALA A 69 23.95 -16.76 5.04
C ALA A 69 24.23 -16.08 6.40
N PRO A 70 24.71 -14.82 6.47
CA PRO A 70 24.83 -14.12 7.74
C PRO A 70 23.49 -13.97 8.47
N ILE A 71 22.41 -13.73 7.72
CA ILE A 71 21.05 -13.56 8.25
C ILE A 71 20.51 -14.87 8.85
N LEU A 72 20.73 -16.00 8.17
CA LEU A 72 20.33 -17.32 8.67
C LEU A 72 21.14 -17.73 9.91
N ASN A 73 22.43 -17.36 9.95
CA ASN A 73 23.29 -17.60 11.10
C ASN A 73 22.89 -16.74 12.31
N ASP A 74 22.51 -15.48 12.09
CA ASP A 74 21.99 -14.59 13.14
C ASP A 74 20.69 -15.15 13.72
N LEU A 75 19.75 -15.56 12.85
CA LEU A 75 18.48 -16.14 13.28
C LEU A 75 18.69 -17.44 14.08
N ASP A 76 19.70 -18.23 13.74
CA ASP A 76 20.11 -19.40 14.52
C ASP A 76 20.67 -19.05 15.88
N SER A 77 21.58 -18.09 15.93
CA SER A 77 22.17 -17.64 17.20
C SER A 77 21.08 -17.14 18.15
N TYR A 78 20.10 -16.41 17.63
CA TYR A 78 18.97 -15.92 18.43
C TYR A 78 18.01 -17.03 18.84
N LYS A 79 17.71 -17.99 17.96
CA LYS A 79 16.94 -19.18 18.30
C LYS A 79 17.58 -19.92 19.47
N ASP A 80 18.87 -20.20 19.38
CA ASP A 80 19.59 -20.97 20.40
C ASP A 80 19.59 -20.23 21.75
N LYS A 81 19.78 -18.91 21.74
CA LYS A 81 19.65 -18.06 22.94
C LYS A 81 18.24 -18.10 23.51
N LEU A 82 17.21 -17.96 22.67
CA LEU A 82 15.83 -17.94 23.10
C LEU A 82 15.41 -19.28 23.69
N LEU A 83 15.76 -20.39 23.03
CA LEU A 83 15.46 -21.72 23.55
C LEU A 83 16.19 -22.02 24.86
N ALA A 84 17.41 -21.51 25.03
CA ALA A 84 18.20 -21.66 26.25
C ALA A 84 17.67 -20.79 27.41
N GLU A 85 17.34 -19.53 27.15
CA GLU A 85 16.78 -18.61 28.14
C GLU A 85 15.34 -19.01 28.51
N ALA A 86 14.55 -19.51 27.56
CA ALA A 86 13.19 -19.97 27.82
C ALA A 86 13.11 -21.35 28.47
N ASP A 87 14.25 -22.00 28.75
CA ASP A 87 14.35 -23.37 29.25
C ASP A 87 13.53 -24.38 28.42
N CYS A 88 13.58 -24.24 27.09
CA CYS A 88 12.75 -25.02 26.16
C CYS A 88 13.06 -26.53 26.14
N ASP A 89 14.27 -26.90 26.55
CA ASP A 89 14.72 -28.29 26.63
C ASP A 89 14.48 -28.91 28.02
N GLY A 90 13.89 -28.16 28.96
CA GLY A 90 13.36 -28.70 30.21
C GLY A 90 14.42 -29.03 31.27
N ILE A 91 15.31 -28.08 31.59
CA ILE A 91 16.11 -28.14 32.82
C ILE A 91 15.33 -27.47 33.98
N GLY A 92 14.05 -27.82 34.08
CA GLY A 92 13.36 -28.05 35.34
C GLY A 92 13.33 -29.54 35.72
N TYR A 93 14.05 -30.40 35.00
CA TYR A 93 14.16 -31.83 35.27
C TYR A 93 15.28 -32.12 36.28
N HIS A 94 14.91 -32.63 37.45
CA HIS A 94 15.87 -33.09 38.46
C HIS A 94 16.45 -34.45 38.05
N SER A 95 17.68 -34.45 37.51
CA SER A 95 18.33 -35.64 36.94
C SER A 95 18.47 -36.82 37.90
N GLU A 96 18.51 -36.58 39.22
CA GLU A 96 18.58 -37.65 40.23
C GLU A 96 17.22 -38.26 40.58
N LEU A 97 16.10 -37.58 40.33
CA LEU A 97 14.76 -38.02 40.76
C LEU A 97 13.95 -38.68 39.65
N ARG A 98 14.32 -38.50 38.37
CA ARG A 98 13.63 -39.02 37.19
C ARG A 98 12.09 -38.93 37.24
N GLU A 99 11.52 -37.86 37.82
CA GLU A 99 10.07 -37.63 37.84
C GLU A 99 9.72 -36.22 37.36
N GLU A 100 8.59 -36.10 36.66
CA GLU A 100 7.95 -34.81 36.35
C GLU A 100 7.40 -34.23 37.66
N VAL A 101 7.94 -33.10 38.12
CA VAL A 101 7.49 -32.47 39.37
C VAL A 101 6.11 -31.84 39.18
N PHE A 102 5.06 -32.61 39.50
CA PHE A 102 3.71 -32.09 39.66
C PHE A 102 3.54 -31.42 41.02
N TYR A 103 3.28 -30.11 41.00
CA TYR A 103 2.86 -29.36 42.17
C TYR A 103 1.46 -29.80 42.62
N ALA A 104 1.40 -30.49 43.76
CA ALA A 104 0.47 -30.17 44.85
C ALA A 104 0.74 -31.10 46.05
N SER A 105 1.61 -30.68 46.98
CA SER A 105 1.24 -30.84 48.38
C SER A 105 1.80 -29.69 49.21
N THR A 106 0.93 -29.23 50.07
CA THR A 106 1.05 -28.10 50.98
C THR A 106 2.23 -28.26 51.94
N LYS A 107 3.22 -27.38 51.80
CA LYS A 107 4.00 -26.68 52.84
C LYS A 107 5.45 -26.51 52.40
N SER A 108 6.01 -25.39 52.82
CA SER A 108 7.40 -24.93 52.70
C SER A 108 7.93 -24.55 51.32
N GLN A 109 8.32 -23.27 51.24
CA GLN A 109 9.33 -22.63 50.40
C GLN A 109 9.25 -22.86 48.88
N LEU A 110 8.90 -21.79 48.16
CA LEU A 110 9.35 -21.60 46.77
C LEU A 110 10.86 -21.84 46.75
N TYR A 111 11.29 -22.90 46.07
CA TYR A 111 12.71 -23.13 45.86
C TYR A 111 13.29 -21.95 45.07
N PRO A 112 14.51 -21.48 45.39
CA PRO A 112 15.20 -20.43 44.64
C PRO A 112 15.20 -20.69 43.12
N GLU A 113 15.21 -21.95 42.69
CA GLU A 113 15.22 -22.32 41.27
C GLU A 113 13.95 -21.92 40.50
N ALA A 114 12.76 -21.90 41.13
CA ALA A 114 11.53 -21.48 40.45
C ALA A 114 11.60 -19.99 40.06
N LEU A 115 12.16 -19.16 40.94
CA LEU A 115 12.42 -17.74 40.65
C LEU A 115 13.46 -17.58 39.54
N VAL A 116 14.48 -18.44 39.50
CA VAL A 116 15.51 -18.43 38.43
C VAL A 116 14.91 -18.74 37.07
N SER A 117 14.03 -19.76 36.96
CA SER A 117 13.35 -20.07 35.70
C SER A 117 12.36 -18.97 35.27
N ILE A 118 11.74 -18.25 36.21
CA ILE A 118 10.85 -17.13 35.89
C ILE A 118 11.63 -15.90 35.40
N CYS A 119 12.78 -15.57 36.01
CA CYS A 119 13.65 -14.49 35.53
C CYS A 119 14.10 -14.74 34.07
N LYS A 120 14.39 -16.00 33.78
CA LYS A 120 14.69 -16.54 32.44
C LYS A 120 13.53 -16.36 31.44
N LEU A 121 12.28 -16.54 31.86
CA LEU A 121 11.09 -16.22 31.04
C LEU A 121 10.97 -14.71 30.75
N GLY A 122 11.30 -13.85 31.72
CA GLY A 122 11.35 -12.40 31.52
C GLY A 122 12.41 -11.98 30.50
N GLU A 123 13.60 -12.57 30.57
CA GLU A 123 14.66 -12.40 29.57
C GLU A 123 14.21 -12.90 28.18
N SER A 124 13.51 -14.03 28.14
CA SER A 124 12.96 -14.60 26.89
C SER A 124 11.94 -13.69 26.21
N SER A 125 11.08 -13.02 26.97
CA SER A 125 10.13 -12.03 26.43
C SER A 125 10.85 -10.85 25.76
N SER A 126 11.91 -10.35 26.41
CA SER A 126 12.78 -9.31 25.85
C SER A 126 13.49 -9.78 24.59
N LEU A 127 14.03 -11.01 24.61
CA LEU A 127 14.73 -11.60 23.47
C LEU A 127 13.77 -11.87 22.29
N ALA A 128 12.56 -12.36 22.54
CA ALA A 128 11.52 -12.52 21.53
C ALA A 128 11.16 -11.16 20.89
N GLY A 129 11.03 -10.11 21.69
CA GLY A 129 10.86 -8.74 21.19
C GLY A 129 12.01 -8.26 20.31
N ASN A 130 13.26 -8.58 20.68
CA ASN A 130 14.43 -8.24 19.86
C ASN A 130 14.47 -9.01 18.54
N ILE A 131 14.10 -10.30 18.54
CA ILE A 131 14.03 -11.13 17.32
C ILE A 131 12.94 -10.63 16.40
N LEU A 132 11.78 -10.29 16.94
CA LEU A 132 10.69 -9.69 16.20
C LEU A 132 11.17 -8.41 15.52
N ASN A 133 11.72 -7.46 16.29
CA ASN A 133 12.26 -6.21 15.77
C ASN A 133 13.27 -6.46 14.64
N ARG A 134 14.23 -7.37 14.85
CA ARG A 134 15.25 -7.69 13.85
C ARG A 134 14.69 -8.38 12.61
N THR A 135 13.66 -9.22 12.76
CA THR A 135 12.98 -9.86 11.62
C THR A 135 12.14 -8.87 10.83
N GLU A 136 11.50 -7.93 11.51
CA GLU A 136 10.82 -6.80 10.85
C GLU A 136 11.82 -5.91 10.12
N ASP A 137 13.01 -5.71 10.68
CA ASP A 137 14.09 -4.92 10.07
C ASP A 137 14.64 -5.59 8.80
N LEU A 138 14.65 -6.93 8.74
CA LEU A 138 14.94 -7.67 7.49
C LEU A 138 13.88 -7.45 6.41
N ALA A 139 12.60 -7.32 6.79
CA ALA A 139 11.55 -6.98 5.82
C ALA A 139 11.73 -5.56 5.26
N VAL A 140 12.28 -4.65 6.07
CA VAL A 140 12.63 -3.28 5.65
C VAL A 140 13.75 -3.27 4.61
N GLU A 141 14.74 -4.18 4.67
CA GLU A 141 15.77 -4.26 3.62
C GLU A 141 15.17 -4.57 2.23
N THR A 142 14.14 -5.41 2.19
CA THR A 142 13.43 -5.72 0.93
C THR A 142 12.55 -4.54 0.48
N ALA A 143 11.93 -3.83 1.43
CA ALA A 143 11.15 -2.63 1.14
C ALA A 143 12.03 -1.48 0.64
N ALA A 144 13.22 -1.31 1.21
CA ALA A 144 14.22 -0.33 0.80
C ALA A 144 14.65 -0.51 -0.66
N ALA A 145 14.79 -1.76 -1.13
CA ALA A 145 15.06 -2.05 -2.54
C ALA A 145 13.92 -1.66 -3.50
N LYS A 146 12.69 -1.48 -2.98
CA LYS A 146 11.49 -1.05 -3.70
C LYS A 146 11.04 0.37 -3.29
N SER A 147 11.87 1.09 -2.55
CA SER A 147 11.54 2.39 -1.99
C SER A 147 11.18 3.38 -3.11
N SER A 148 10.29 4.31 -2.80
CA SER A 148 10.08 5.49 -3.65
C SER A 148 11.22 6.50 -3.56
N ILE A 149 12.12 6.38 -2.58
CA ILE A 149 13.37 7.13 -2.52
C ILE A 149 14.39 6.43 -3.43
N LYS A 150 15.02 7.22 -4.31
CA LYS A 150 16.12 6.73 -5.16
C LYS A 150 17.46 7.14 -4.57
N CYS A 151 18.45 6.26 -4.72
CA CYS A 151 19.84 6.64 -4.51
C CYS A 151 20.29 7.56 -5.66
N GLY A 152 21.01 8.63 -5.33
CA GLY A 152 21.46 9.63 -6.29
C GLY A 152 20.36 10.58 -6.76
N CYS A 153 20.75 11.60 -7.52
CA CYS A 153 19.85 12.55 -8.17
C CYS A 153 20.05 12.59 -9.69
N ASP A 154 18.97 12.73 -10.46
CA ASP A 154 19.05 12.76 -11.93
C ASP A 154 19.65 14.09 -12.43
N GLY A 155 20.84 14.06 -13.05
CA GLY A 155 21.50 15.21 -13.67
C GLY A 155 22.72 14.85 -14.52
N LEU A 156 22.87 15.46 -15.70
CA LEU A 156 23.88 15.14 -16.73
C LEU A 156 25.32 15.59 -16.40
N MET A 157 25.58 16.12 -15.20
CA MET A 157 26.85 16.78 -14.84
C MET A 157 27.19 16.66 -13.34
N ASP A 158 27.10 15.48 -12.72
CA ASP A 158 27.71 15.27 -11.40
C ASP A 158 28.38 13.89 -11.27
N TYR A 159 29.35 13.63 -12.15
CA TYR A 159 30.23 12.45 -12.08
C TYR A 159 31.33 12.59 -11.00
N LEU A 160 31.31 13.64 -10.17
CA LEU A 160 32.40 13.97 -9.25
C LEU A 160 32.08 13.76 -7.76
N THR A 161 30.82 13.54 -7.39
CA THR A 161 30.43 13.13 -6.03
C THR A 161 29.79 11.75 -6.10
N GLY A 162 30.48 10.71 -5.61
CA GLY A 162 29.81 9.42 -5.44
C GLY A 162 28.60 9.56 -4.53
N ASP A 163 27.56 8.74 -4.72
CA ASP A 163 26.28 8.81 -3.99
C ASP A 163 26.37 8.61 -2.46
N GLY A 164 27.58 8.53 -1.91
CA GLY A 164 27.84 8.19 -0.52
C GLY A 164 27.26 6.82 -0.16
N ASN A 165 26.84 6.65 1.10
CA ASN A 165 26.13 5.46 1.55
C ASN A 165 24.60 5.68 1.48
N CYS A 166 24.10 6.05 0.30
CA CYS A 166 22.69 6.32 0.04
C CYS A 166 21.79 5.13 0.40
N GLN A 167 22.24 3.87 0.21
CA GLN A 167 21.42 2.70 0.51
C GLN A 167 21.16 2.58 2.01
N SER A 168 22.16 2.84 2.86
CA SER A 168 21.95 2.87 4.31
C SER A 168 21.08 4.04 4.76
N VAL A 169 21.14 5.18 4.06
CA VAL A 169 20.21 6.30 4.32
C VAL A 169 18.76 5.86 4.03
N ILE A 170 18.51 5.29 2.85
CA ILE A 170 17.17 4.82 2.44
C ILE A 170 16.63 3.77 3.42
N TYR A 171 17.47 2.80 3.80
CA TYR A 171 17.10 1.77 4.77
C TYR A 171 16.57 2.37 6.09
N ASN A 172 17.29 3.32 6.66
CA ASN A 172 16.90 3.94 7.93
C ASN A 172 15.65 4.82 7.80
N LEU A 173 15.42 5.45 6.65
CA LEU A 173 14.20 6.20 6.41
C LEU A 173 12.97 5.29 6.26
N GLU A 174 13.10 4.15 5.58
CA GLU A 174 12.02 3.15 5.49
C GLU A 174 11.73 2.50 6.84
N LEU A 175 12.76 2.26 7.66
CA LEU A 175 12.62 1.80 9.05
C LEU A 175 11.74 2.76 9.86
N LEU A 176 12.12 4.04 9.89
CA LEU A 176 11.40 5.07 10.64
C LEU A 176 9.97 5.26 10.12
N LYS A 177 9.79 5.28 8.80
CA LYS A 177 8.47 5.39 8.16
C LYS A 177 7.55 4.23 8.54
N ARG A 178 8.06 3.00 8.53
CA ARG A 178 7.34 1.80 8.99
C ARG A 178 6.94 1.97 10.46
N ASP A 179 7.89 2.31 11.32
CA ASP A 179 7.65 2.40 12.76
C ASP A 179 6.64 3.49 13.11
N ILE A 180 6.70 4.64 12.43
CA ILE A 180 5.69 5.71 12.52
C ILE A 180 4.33 5.17 12.10
N SER A 181 4.23 4.49 10.96
CA SER A 181 2.94 3.95 10.45
C SER A 181 2.31 2.92 11.38
N LYS A 182 3.14 2.18 12.15
CA LYS A 182 2.71 1.17 13.12
C LYS A 182 2.52 1.71 14.55
N ASN A 183 2.61 3.02 14.75
CA ASN A 183 2.56 3.64 16.09
C ASN A 183 3.60 3.08 17.07
N LYS A 184 4.77 2.69 16.57
CA LYS A 184 5.80 2.05 17.38
C LYS A 184 6.51 3.09 18.26
N VAL A 185 6.24 3.04 19.56
CA VAL A 185 6.83 3.94 20.57
C VAL A 185 8.22 3.51 21.05
N SER A 186 8.67 2.31 20.68
CA SER A 186 9.97 1.76 21.06
C SER A 186 10.51 0.85 19.95
N HIS A 187 11.68 1.19 19.42
CA HIS A 187 12.46 0.35 18.50
C HIS A 187 13.92 0.31 18.93
N LYS A 188 14.40 -0.86 19.34
CA LYS A 188 15.79 -1.06 19.80
C LYS A 188 16.69 -1.45 18.63
N LEU A 189 17.74 -0.66 18.41
CA LEU A 189 18.78 -0.97 17.42
C LEU A 189 20.03 -1.49 18.11
N ASN A 190 20.69 -2.46 17.47
CA ASN A 190 21.95 -3.03 17.95
C ASN A 190 23.13 -2.49 17.14
N ASN A 191 23.97 -1.64 17.75
CA ASN A 191 25.13 -0.99 17.12
C ASN A 191 24.84 -0.42 15.71
N PRO A 192 23.85 0.47 15.56
CA PRO A 192 23.50 1.00 14.25
C PRO A 192 24.63 1.86 13.70
N ALA A 193 24.94 1.68 12.42
CA ALA A 193 25.89 2.55 11.71
C ALA A 193 25.16 3.77 11.15
N GLY A 194 25.68 4.96 11.44
CA GLY A 194 25.28 6.17 10.75
C GLY A 194 25.61 6.12 9.26
N ALA A 195 24.94 6.94 8.47
CA ALA A 195 25.14 7.00 7.03
C ALA A 195 25.04 8.44 6.52
N THR A 196 25.71 8.74 5.42
CA THR A 196 25.49 9.99 4.67
C THR A 196 25.53 9.65 3.20
N GLY A 197 24.55 10.13 2.44
CA GLY A 197 24.46 9.84 1.02
C GLY A 197 23.50 10.77 0.28
N GLN A 198 23.63 10.75 -1.04
CA GLN A 198 22.76 11.49 -1.95
C GLN A 198 21.51 10.67 -2.22
N VAL A 199 20.34 11.30 -2.04
CA VAL A 199 19.04 10.66 -2.24
C VAL A 199 18.05 11.59 -2.93
N LYS A 200 17.14 11.00 -3.71
CA LYS A 200 16.00 11.71 -4.30
C LYS A 200 14.71 11.28 -3.59
N VAL A 201 14.13 12.19 -2.81
CA VAL A 201 12.85 11.99 -2.11
C VAL A 201 11.73 12.65 -2.94
N GLY A 202 10.99 11.84 -3.69
CA GLY A 202 10.05 12.35 -4.69
C GLY A 202 10.80 13.10 -5.81
N GLU A 203 10.58 14.41 -5.93
CA GLU A 203 11.33 15.28 -6.86
C GLU A 203 12.42 16.11 -6.17
N VAL A 204 12.60 15.94 -4.87
CA VAL A 204 13.57 16.73 -4.10
C VAL A 204 14.88 15.96 -4.04
N CYS A 205 15.90 16.49 -4.71
CA CYS A 205 17.27 16.02 -4.57
C CYS A 205 17.87 16.51 -3.25
N ILE A 206 18.48 15.61 -2.49
CA ILE A 206 19.22 15.91 -1.28
C ILE A 206 20.62 15.32 -1.44
N ASP A 207 21.62 16.19 -1.52
CA ASP A 207 23.01 15.82 -1.82
C ASP A 207 23.65 15.18 -0.59
N ASN A 208 23.37 15.72 0.59
CA ASN A 208 23.94 15.27 1.85
C ASN A 208 22.84 15.05 2.89
N LEU A 209 22.14 13.91 2.80
CA LEU A 209 21.25 13.45 3.85
C LEU A 209 22.02 12.53 4.80
N GLN A 210 22.09 12.91 6.08
CA GLN A 210 22.82 12.18 7.11
C GLN A 210 21.88 11.55 8.13
N ILE A 211 22.09 10.27 8.41
CA ILE A 211 21.52 9.55 9.56
C ILE A 211 22.60 9.43 10.61
N ARG A 212 22.34 9.97 11.81
CA ARG A 212 23.28 9.92 12.94
C ARG A 212 22.59 9.33 14.16
N PHE A 213 23.23 8.32 14.77
CA PHE A 213 22.80 7.72 16.03
C PHE A 213 23.67 8.20 17.19
N TYR A 214 23.09 8.22 18.39
CA TYR A 214 23.82 8.46 19.63
C TYR A 214 23.71 7.24 20.56
N GLY A 215 24.85 6.81 21.09
CA GLY A 215 24.96 5.61 21.92
C GLY A 215 25.10 4.32 21.11
N ASP A 216 25.54 3.26 21.77
CA ASP A 216 25.85 1.98 21.12
C ASP A 216 24.58 1.20 20.74
N ASN A 217 23.52 1.24 21.55
CA ASN A 217 22.28 0.50 21.30
C ASN A 217 21.05 1.38 21.59
N PRO A 218 20.78 2.39 20.75
CA PRO A 218 19.70 3.33 20.99
C PRO A 218 18.34 2.64 20.90
N GLU A 219 17.45 3.01 21.82
CA GLU A 219 16.04 2.63 21.79
C GLU A 219 15.22 3.85 21.39
N ILE A 220 14.72 3.85 20.16
CA ILE A 220 14.16 5.03 19.49
C ILE A 220 12.64 5.03 19.68
N ASN A 221 12.08 6.18 20.07
CA ASN A 221 10.66 6.43 19.94
C ASN A 221 10.37 7.07 18.57
N ALA A 222 9.90 6.28 17.61
CA ALA A 222 9.64 6.78 16.25
C ALA A 222 8.56 7.89 16.21
N LEU A 223 7.68 7.92 17.21
CA LEU A 223 6.62 8.93 17.32
C LEU A 223 7.09 10.26 17.91
N SER A 224 8.30 10.30 18.45
CA SER A 224 8.90 11.52 19.01
C SER A 224 9.47 12.48 17.95
N LYS A 225 9.27 12.17 16.65
CA LYS A 225 9.81 12.96 15.54
C LYS A 225 9.56 14.46 15.74
N GLU A 226 10.62 15.25 15.71
CA GLU A 226 10.53 16.70 15.85
C GLU A 226 11.33 17.36 14.73
N LYS A 227 10.72 18.33 14.05
CA LYS A 227 11.39 19.08 12.98
C LYS A 227 12.32 20.13 13.60
N THR A 228 13.57 20.16 13.15
CA THR A 228 14.57 21.13 13.58
C THR A 228 15.05 21.97 12.39
N GLN A 229 15.91 22.96 12.66
CA GLN A 229 16.56 23.75 11.59
C GLN A 229 17.55 22.92 10.76
N GLU A 230 18.01 21.79 11.29
CA GLU A 230 18.99 20.93 10.62
C GLU A 230 18.36 19.68 10.01
N GLY A 231 17.15 19.30 10.42
CA GLY A 231 16.55 18.05 10.00
C GLY A 231 15.37 17.60 10.85
N ILE A 232 15.43 16.35 11.29
CA ILE A 232 14.41 15.69 12.12
C ILE A 232 15.09 14.93 13.25
N ASP A 233 14.67 15.20 14.47
CA ASP A 233 15.21 14.60 15.69
C ASP A 233 14.24 13.56 16.23
N PHE A 234 14.80 12.49 16.81
CA PHE A 234 14.06 11.43 17.47
C PHE A 234 14.66 11.18 18.85
N SER A 235 13.79 11.18 19.85
CA SER A 235 14.12 10.94 21.25
C SER A 235 14.12 9.46 21.61
N ALA A 236 14.80 9.15 22.70
CA ALA A 236 14.78 7.82 23.32
C ALA A 236 13.38 7.47 23.84
N THR A 237 13.08 6.17 23.93
CA THR A 237 11.86 5.69 24.61
C THR A 237 11.78 6.26 26.02
N ASN A 238 10.62 6.84 26.38
CA ASN A 238 10.35 7.45 27.70
C ASN A 238 11.34 8.54 28.13
N SER A 239 12.02 9.20 27.20
CA SER A 239 12.98 10.27 27.46
C SER A 239 12.88 11.35 26.38
N SER A 240 13.33 12.58 26.70
CA SER A 240 13.53 13.66 25.72
C SER A 240 14.95 13.70 25.16
N ASN A 241 15.81 12.75 25.54
CA ASN A 241 17.17 12.67 25.03
C ASN A 241 17.14 12.26 23.57
N ILE A 242 17.71 13.09 22.69
CA ILE A 242 17.83 12.77 21.26
C ILE A 242 18.82 11.63 21.05
N VAL A 243 18.37 10.56 20.37
CA VAL A 243 19.16 9.36 20.08
C VAL A 243 19.34 9.11 18.59
N LEU A 244 18.58 9.81 17.74
CA LEU A 244 18.73 9.78 16.29
C LEU A 244 18.45 11.14 15.67
N ASN A 245 19.31 11.57 14.74
CA ASN A 245 19.03 12.69 13.83
C ASN A 245 18.98 12.22 12.38
N VAL A 246 18.05 12.79 11.62
CA VAL A 246 18.02 12.79 10.17
C VAL A 246 18.33 14.20 9.69
N ASN A 247 19.60 14.50 9.40
CA ASN A 247 20.10 15.83 9.10
C ASN A 247 20.20 16.08 7.59
N VAL A 248 19.65 17.20 7.14
CA VAL A 248 19.87 17.75 5.80
C VAL A 248 21.05 18.71 5.86
N LEU A 249 22.23 18.25 5.43
CA LEU A 249 23.47 19.05 5.50
C LEU A 249 23.57 20.06 4.34
N ASP A 250 22.69 19.95 3.35
CA ASP A 250 22.63 20.87 2.22
C ASP A 250 22.27 22.29 2.67
N LYS A 251 23.02 23.28 2.19
CA LYS A 251 22.73 24.69 2.48
C LYS A 251 21.61 25.25 1.59
N ALA A 252 21.57 24.82 0.33
CA ALA A 252 20.59 25.29 -0.63
C ALA A 252 19.25 24.57 -0.44
N GLU A 253 18.16 25.34 -0.43
CA GLU A 253 16.79 24.84 -0.26
C GLU A 253 16.59 23.95 1.00
N LYS A 254 17.36 24.16 2.07
CA LYS A 254 17.38 23.29 3.26
C LYS A 254 15.98 23.00 3.80
N ASP A 255 15.15 24.03 4.03
CA ASP A 255 13.80 23.88 4.57
C ASP A 255 12.90 23.00 3.68
N LYS A 256 13.00 23.14 2.36
CA LYS A 256 12.26 22.33 1.38
C LYS A 256 12.71 20.87 1.42
N LYS A 257 14.01 20.64 1.60
CA LYS A 257 14.61 19.30 1.72
C LYS A 257 14.21 18.64 3.04
N ILE A 258 14.23 19.37 4.16
CA ILE A 258 13.72 18.91 5.47
C ILE A 258 12.23 18.56 5.37
N GLU A 259 11.42 19.42 4.73
CA GLU A 259 10.00 19.18 4.53
C GLU A 259 9.73 17.92 3.69
N ALA A 260 10.55 17.64 2.69
CA ALA A 260 10.43 16.44 1.86
C ALA A 260 10.64 15.16 2.68
N VAL A 261 11.68 15.13 3.52
CA VAL A 261 11.95 14.00 4.43
C VAL A 261 10.83 13.87 5.48
N TRP A 262 10.38 14.99 6.06
CA TRP A 262 9.32 15.01 7.05
C TRP A 262 8.02 14.40 6.53
N ARG A 263 7.61 14.78 5.31
CA ARG A 263 6.41 14.23 4.66
C ARG A 263 6.58 12.77 4.29
N TYR A 264 7.76 12.39 3.81
CA TYR A 264 8.04 11.03 3.41
C TYR A 264 7.90 10.05 4.58
N LEU A 265 8.37 10.43 5.77
CA LEU A 265 8.25 9.63 7.00
C LEU A 265 6.80 9.41 7.44
N GLY A 266 5.85 10.21 6.93
CA GLY A 266 4.44 10.13 7.30
C GLY A 266 4.18 10.56 8.74
N ASP A 267 2.93 10.55 9.15
CA ASP A 267 2.52 10.79 10.53
C ASP A 267 2.14 9.47 11.20
N LYS A 268 2.16 9.47 12.55
CA LYS A 268 1.62 8.36 13.32
C LYS A 268 0.22 8.04 12.79
N THR A 269 -0.10 6.76 12.63
CA THR A 269 -1.51 6.42 12.48
C THR A 269 -2.19 6.90 13.77
N GLN A 270 -3.41 7.44 13.72
CA GLN A 270 -4.08 7.75 14.98
C GLN A 270 -4.22 6.43 15.74
N GLU A 271 -3.52 6.28 16.88
CA GLU A 271 -3.90 5.26 17.86
C GLU A 271 -5.38 5.51 18.17
N ASP A 272 -6.18 4.47 17.93
CA ASP A 272 -7.58 4.34 18.30
C ASP A 272 -8.56 5.35 17.69
N HIS A 273 -8.45 5.65 16.39
CA HIS A 273 -9.71 5.74 15.66
C HIS A 273 -10.25 4.32 15.49
N GLN A 274 -10.92 3.81 16.53
CA GLN A 274 -11.81 2.68 16.36
C GLN A 274 -12.99 3.18 15.54
N ALA A 275 -12.94 2.90 14.24
CA ALA A 275 -14.07 3.09 13.35
C ALA A 275 -15.34 2.57 14.06
N SER A 276 -16.37 3.41 14.13
CA SER A 276 -17.65 3.03 14.76
C SER A 276 -18.23 1.75 14.15
N PHE A 277 -17.89 1.48 12.89
CA PHE A 277 -18.17 0.24 12.20
C PHE A 277 -16.93 -0.22 11.41
N PRO A 278 -16.03 -1.01 12.01
CA PRO A 278 -14.79 -1.42 11.36
C PRO A 278 -15.05 -2.52 10.33
N VAL A 279 -14.31 -2.47 9.21
CA VAL A 279 -14.24 -3.56 8.22
C VAL A 279 -12.87 -4.21 8.23
N THR A 280 -12.82 -5.49 7.88
CA THR A 280 -11.56 -6.25 7.80
C THR A 280 -11.20 -6.56 6.36
N GLY A 281 -9.91 -6.75 6.07
CA GLY A 281 -9.50 -7.19 4.75
C GLY A 281 -10.06 -8.55 4.38
N THR A 282 -10.24 -9.46 5.34
CA THR A 282 -10.91 -10.76 5.12
C THR A 282 -12.35 -10.59 4.61
N GLN A 283 -13.12 -9.68 5.19
CA GLN A 283 -14.47 -9.37 4.68
C GLN A 283 -14.39 -8.80 3.26
N LEU A 284 -13.46 -7.88 2.99
CA LEU A 284 -13.27 -7.36 1.64
C LEU A 284 -12.85 -8.44 0.64
N HIS A 285 -12.01 -9.40 1.03
CA HIS A 285 -11.59 -10.51 0.20
C HIS A 285 -12.74 -11.50 -0.07
N GLU A 286 -13.63 -11.72 0.90
CA GLU A 286 -14.86 -12.50 0.69
C GLU A 286 -15.76 -11.81 -0.37
N ILE A 287 -15.87 -10.49 -0.30
CA ILE A 287 -16.65 -9.69 -1.28
C ILE A 287 -15.97 -9.71 -2.66
N PHE A 288 -14.65 -9.56 -2.72
CA PHE A 288 -13.83 -9.49 -3.94
C PHE A 288 -12.77 -10.61 -3.97
N PRO A 289 -13.15 -11.87 -4.25
CA PRO A 289 -12.25 -13.03 -4.11
C PRO A 289 -11.05 -13.01 -5.06
N ASP A 290 -11.17 -12.32 -6.19
CA ASP A 290 -10.06 -12.20 -7.15
C ASP A 290 -9.06 -11.08 -6.76
N THR A 291 -9.31 -10.33 -5.69
CA THR A 291 -8.44 -9.25 -5.21
C THR A 291 -7.53 -9.80 -4.12
N PRO A 292 -6.20 -9.66 -4.24
CA PRO A 292 -5.26 -10.17 -3.24
C PRO A 292 -5.57 -9.72 -1.81
N GLN A 293 -5.39 -10.62 -0.84
CA GLN A 293 -5.70 -10.37 0.59
C GLN A 293 -4.94 -9.15 1.14
N ASP A 294 -3.67 -8.97 0.78
CA ASP A 294 -2.86 -7.82 1.20
C ASP A 294 -3.43 -6.48 0.70
N ARG A 295 -3.90 -6.43 -0.56
CA ARG A 295 -4.62 -5.27 -1.09
C ARG A 295 -5.93 -5.03 -0.33
N CYS A 296 -6.66 -6.07 0.02
CA CYS A 296 -7.88 -5.95 0.82
C CYS A 296 -7.58 -5.44 2.24
N ASP A 297 -6.50 -5.89 2.87
CA ASP A 297 -6.06 -5.41 4.19
C ASP A 297 -5.69 -3.93 4.15
N GLU A 298 -4.93 -3.49 3.14
CA GLU A 298 -4.59 -2.08 2.92
C GLU A 298 -5.84 -1.22 2.75
N VAL A 299 -6.78 -1.65 1.91
CA VAL A 299 -8.02 -0.89 1.66
C VAL A 299 -8.90 -0.84 2.89
N ALA A 300 -9.04 -1.94 3.64
CA ALA A 300 -9.81 -1.97 4.88
C ALA A 300 -9.22 -1.01 5.93
N SER A 301 -7.90 -0.98 6.08
CA SER A 301 -7.20 -0.05 6.96
C SER A 301 -7.51 1.41 6.61
N ILE A 302 -7.46 1.77 5.32
CA ILE A 302 -7.75 3.14 4.86
C ILE A 302 -9.23 3.48 5.01
N ILE A 303 -10.16 2.55 4.75
CA ILE A 303 -11.59 2.77 5.00
C ILE A 303 -11.82 3.08 6.48
N ASN A 304 -11.28 2.25 7.36
CA ASN A 304 -11.44 2.42 8.81
C ASN A 304 -10.80 3.73 9.29
N LYS A 305 -9.68 4.16 8.71
CA LYS A 305 -9.04 5.45 9.02
C LYS A 305 -9.98 6.65 8.83
N TYR A 306 -10.92 6.59 7.90
CA TYR A 306 -11.77 7.73 7.53
C TYR A 306 -13.27 7.53 7.76
N SER A 307 -13.74 6.32 8.06
CA SER A 307 -15.17 5.97 8.00
C SER A 307 -16.06 6.94 8.77
N ASP A 308 -15.66 7.32 9.97
CA ASP A 308 -16.52 8.10 10.87
C ASP A 308 -16.59 9.58 10.46
N ASP A 309 -15.49 10.17 9.99
CA ASP A 309 -15.43 11.55 9.46
C ASP A 309 -16.35 11.76 8.24
N TYR A 310 -16.68 10.65 7.57
CA TYR A 310 -17.55 10.59 6.40
C TYR A 310 -18.92 9.94 6.70
N GLY A 311 -19.16 9.53 7.95
CA GLY A 311 -20.43 9.00 8.44
C GLY A 311 -20.77 7.59 7.96
N LEU A 312 -19.77 6.80 7.57
CA LEU A 312 -19.88 5.38 7.21
C LEU A 312 -19.95 4.49 8.45
N THR A 313 -20.84 4.82 9.38
CA THR A 313 -20.89 4.23 10.73
C THR A 313 -21.93 3.12 10.89
N THR A 314 -22.57 2.69 9.79
CA THR A 314 -23.58 1.62 9.80
C THR A 314 -23.27 0.60 8.70
N PRO A 315 -23.68 -0.67 8.86
CA PRO A 315 -23.46 -1.68 7.84
C PRO A 315 -24.10 -1.32 6.49
N GLU A 316 -25.25 -0.64 6.47
CA GLU A 316 -25.93 -0.20 5.24
C GLU A 316 -25.06 0.82 4.48
N ARG A 317 -24.58 1.87 5.17
CA ARG A 317 -23.75 2.90 4.55
C ARG A 317 -22.42 2.34 4.06
N MET A 318 -21.79 1.52 4.89
CA MET A 318 -20.54 0.85 4.55
C MET A 318 -20.71 -0.08 3.33
N ALA A 319 -21.79 -0.87 3.29
CA ALA A 319 -22.09 -1.75 2.16
C ALA A 319 -22.32 -0.97 0.86
N HIS A 320 -23.07 0.14 0.91
CA HIS A 320 -23.24 1.02 -0.23
C HIS A 320 -21.90 1.57 -0.70
N PHE A 321 -21.08 2.12 0.21
CA PHE A 321 -19.78 2.68 -0.15
C PHE A 321 -18.87 1.64 -0.83
N ILE A 322 -18.70 0.46 -0.20
CA ILE A 322 -17.92 -0.66 -0.75
C ILE A 322 -18.48 -1.11 -2.10
N GLY A 323 -19.81 -1.20 -2.23
CA GLY A 323 -20.47 -1.56 -3.48
C GLY A 323 -20.18 -0.58 -4.62
N GLN A 324 -20.10 0.72 -4.33
CA GLN A 324 -19.82 1.75 -5.33
C GLN A 324 -18.36 1.70 -5.83
N ILE A 325 -17.38 1.58 -4.93
CA ILE A 325 -15.95 1.48 -5.31
C ILE A 325 -15.60 0.11 -5.92
N GLY A 326 -16.27 -0.94 -5.44
CA GLY A 326 -16.12 -2.32 -5.90
C GLY A 326 -16.64 -2.53 -7.32
N ALA A 327 -17.77 -1.92 -7.67
CA ALA A 327 -18.34 -2.04 -9.01
C ALA A 327 -17.45 -1.50 -10.13
N GLU A 328 -16.61 -0.52 -9.82
CA GLU A 328 -15.72 0.13 -10.79
C GLU A 328 -14.36 -0.56 -10.89
N THR A 329 -13.83 -1.08 -9.78
CA THR A 329 -12.42 -1.53 -9.74
C THR A 329 -12.18 -2.88 -9.09
N MET A 330 -13.17 -3.43 -8.38
CA MET A 330 -13.00 -4.55 -7.43
C MET A 330 -11.81 -4.32 -6.48
N LEU A 331 -11.48 -3.05 -6.20
CA LEU A 331 -10.34 -2.61 -5.39
C LEU A 331 -8.94 -2.84 -6.00
N LYS A 332 -8.83 -3.17 -7.29
CA LYS A 332 -7.57 -3.55 -7.94
C LYS A 332 -6.79 -2.39 -8.55
N ASN A 333 -7.33 -1.81 -9.63
CA ASN A 333 -6.62 -0.84 -10.46
C ASN A 333 -7.21 0.56 -10.25
N LEU A 334 -6.35 1.51 -9.89
CA LEU A 334 -6.70 2.92 -9.72
C LEU A 334 -6.39 3.76 -10.95
N ASP A 335 -5.77 3.17 -11.98
CA ASP A 335 -5.40 3.88 -13.20
C ASP A 335 -5.87 3.09 -14.42
N GLU A 336 -6.38 3.81 -15.42
CA GLU A 336 -6.75 3.21 -16.70
C GLU A 336 -5.48 2.80 -17.45
N LYS A 337 -5.55 1.63 -18.07
CA LYS A 337 -4.43 1.06 -18.83
C LYS A 337 -4.61 1.26 -20.34
N SER A 338 -3.53 1.58 -21.05
CA SER A 338 -3.47 1.50 -22.52
C SER A 338 -3.59 0.04 -22.98
N TYR A 339 -3.78 -0.15 -24.28
CA TYR A 339 -4.06 -1.46 -24.86
C TYR A 339 -2.80 -2.07 -25.47
N SER A 340 -2.64 -3.40 -25.30
CA SER A 340 -1.71 -4.16 -26.14
C SER A 340 -2.14 -4.09 -27.61
N ALA A 341 -1.21 -4.37 -28.53
CA ALA A 341 -1.53 -4.42 -29.96
C ALA A 341 -2.73 -5.35 -30.25
N SER A 342 -2.78 -6.52 -29.61
CA SER A 342 -3.91 -7.45 -29.73
C SER A 342 -5.22 -6.87 -29.16
N ARG A 343 -5.15 -6.15 -28.03
CA ARG A 343 -6.33 -5.53 -27.43
C ARG A 343 -6.87 -4.37 -28.28
N ILE A 344 -6.00 -3.61 -28.96
CA ILE A 344 -6.41 -2.57 -29.93
C ILE A 344 -7.26 -3.16 -31.06
N LEU A 345 -6.99 -4.38 -31.51
CA LEU A 345 -7.77 -5.02 -32.58
C LEU A 345 -9.13 -5.56 -32.10
N THR A 346 -9.36 -5.66 -30.79
CA THR A 346 -10.55 -6.32 -30.22
C THR A 346 -11.43 -5.42 -29.37
N ALA A 347 -10.91 -4.32 -28.84
CA ALA A 347 -11.66 -3.42 -27.97
C ALA A 347 -12.62 -2.51 -28.74
N ASP A 348 -13.85 -2.38 -28.23
CA ASP A 348 -14.91 -1.52 -28.77
C ASP A 348 -14.46 -0.09 -29.04
N LYS A 349 -13.69 0.47 -28.09
CA LYS A 349 -13.18 1.84 -28.18
C LYS A 349 -12.36 2.06 -29.47
N THR A 350 -11.40 1.19 -29.77
CA THR A 350 -10.49 1.34 -30.91
C THR A 350 -11.10 0.92 -32.24
N ARG A 351 -12.12 0.05 -32.22
CA ARG A 351 -12.84 -0.40 -33.43
C ARG A 351 -14.08 0.45 -33.76
N THR A 352 -14.20 1.65 -33.19
CA THR A 352 -15.29 2.60 -33.46
C THR A 352 -15.30 3.02 -34.94
N ILE A 353 -16.48 3.01 -35.57
CA ILE A 353 -16.67 3.44 -36.96
C ILE A 353 -17.51 4.72 -37.05
N ARG A 354 -17.40 5.41 -38.18
CA ARG A 354 -18.22 6.57 -38.55
C ARG A 354 -18.54 6.55 -40.04
N THR A 355 -19.44 7.41 -40.49
CA THR A 355 -19.77 7.55 -41.90
C THR A 355 -18.95 8.68 -42.52
N HIS A 356 -18.24 8.40 -43.62
CA HIS A 356 -17.54 9.39 -44.44
C HIS A 356 -17.85 9.11 -45.91
N ASN A 357 -18.32 10.12 -46.66
CA ASN A 357 -18.66 9.99 -48.10
C ASN A 357 -19.54 8.78 -48.44
N GLY A 358 -20.55 8.51 -47.60
CA GLY A 358 -21.47 7.38 -47.76
C GLY A 358 -20.93 6.01 -47.35
N LYS A 359 -19.67 5.90 -46.92
CA LYS A 359 -19.02 4.65 -46.51
C LYS A 359 -18.84 4.59 -44.99
N LYS A 360 -18.81 3.38 -44.43
CA LYS A 360 -18.37 3.16 -43.05
C LYS A 360 -16.85 3.09 -43.02
N VAL A 361 -16.24 3.88 -42.15
CA VAL A 361 -14.79 4.00 -42.02
C VAL A 361 -14.38 3.94 -40.55
N LEU A 362 -13.17 3.44 -40.28
CA LEU A 362 -12.63 3.42 -38.94
C LEU A 362 -12.38 4.85 -38.43
N LYS A 363 -12.77 5.13 -37.17
CA LYS A 363 -12.56 6.46 -36.58
C LYS A 363 -11.08 6.74 -36.29
N TYR A 364 -10.36 5.78 -35.70
CA TYR A 364 -9.00 5.95 -35.18
C TYR A 364 -7.93 5.29 -36.06
N CYS A 365 -7.89 5.63 -37.35
CA CYS A 365 -6.89 5.10 -38.28
C CYS A 365 -5.44 5.44 -37.90
N SER A 366 -5.21 6.57 -37.22
CA SER A 366 -3.89 7.01 -36.76
C SER A 366 -3.23 6.07 -35.74
N ILE A 367 -3.94 5.04 -35.28
CA ILE A 367 -3.38 3.94 -34.48
C ILE A 367 -2.52 3.00 -35.33
N PHE A 368 -2.71 2.97 -36.65
CA PHE A 368 -2.02 2.06 -37.57
C PHE A 368 -0.89 2.74 -38.32
N GLU A 369 0.17 1.97 -38.63
CA GLU A 369 1.28 2.44 -39.46
C GLU A 369 0.78 2.82 -40.86
N GLY A 370 1.31 3.93 -41.39
CA GLY A 370 0.94 4.44 -42.72
C GLY A 370 -0.38 5.21 -42.79
N TYR A 371 -1.09 5.42 -41.68
CA TYR A 371 -2.36 6.18 -41.63
C TYR A 371 -2.28 7.32 -40.65
N SER A 372 -2.77 8.51 -41.02
CA SER A 372 -2.80 9.68 -40.14
C SER A 372 -4.18 10.30 -40.09
N ALA A 373 -4.39 11.14 -39.07
CA ALA A 373 -5.55 12.02 -39.04
C ALA A 373 -5.33 13.20 -39.98
N ASP A 374 -6.34 13.55 -40.78
CA ASP A 374 -6.37 14.74 -41.63
C ASP A 374 -6.65 15.99 -40.76
N GLY A 375 -5.60 16.42 -40.06
CA GLY A 375 -5.64 17.54 -39.13
C GLY A 375 -5.76 17.11 -37.67
N ALA A 376 -6.00 18.10 -36.81
CA ALA A 376 -6.05 17.91 -35.36
C ALA A 376 -7.14 18.76 -34.69
N SER A 377 -8.14 19.26 -35.43
CA SER A 377 -9.26 20.02 -34.85
C SER A 377 -10.38 19.11 -34.36
N CYS A 378 -11.33 19.67 -33.60
CA CYS A 378 -12.61 19.00 -33.36
C CYS A 378 -13.65 19.42 -34.42
N PRO A 379 -14.62 18.55 -34.78
CA PRO A 379 -14.79 17.14 -34.36
C PRO A 379 -13.62 16.26 -34.81
N TYR A 380 -13.45 15.07 -34.21
CA TYR A 380 -12.27 14.21 -34.47
C TYR A 380 -12.01 14.11 -35.99
N PRO A 381 -10.79 14.43 -36.47
CA PRO A 381 -10.46 14.54 -37.89
C PRO A 381 -10.69 13.23 -38.64
N TYR A 382 -11.03 13.28 -39.93
CA TYR A 382 -11.06 12.08 -40.80
C TYR A 382 -9.65 11.53 -41.02
N CYS A 383 -9.55 10.37 -41.67
CA CYS A 383 -8.26 9.81 -42.03
C CYS A 383 -7.74 10.49 -43.29
N ASP A 384 -6.43 10.65 -43.41
CA ASP A 384 -5.77 11.00 -44.68
C ASP A 384 -6.15 9.99 -45.78
N GLU A 385 -6.21 8.72 -45.41
CA GLU A 385 -6.76 7.63 -46.20
C GLU A 385 -7.78 6.81 -45.39
N ASP A 386 -9.02 6.76 -45.88
CA ASP A 386 -10.09 6.02 -45.20
C ASP A 386 -9.82 4.52 -45.14
N ILE A 387 -9.81 3.96 -43.92
CA ILE A 387 -9.92 2.52 -43.71
C ILE A 387 -11.41 2.15 -43.79
N VAL A 388 -11.86 1.79 -44.99
CA VAL A 388 -13.26 1.41 -45.27
C VAL A 388 -13.58 0.05 -44.62
N VAL A 389 -14.66 0.01 -43.85
CA VAL A 389 -15.19 -1.19 -43.22
C VAL A 389 -16.36 -1.71 -44.08
N PRO A 390 -16.23 -2.88 -44.74
CA PRO A 390 -17.26 -3.39 -45.63
C PRO A 390 -18.60 -3.67 -44.95
N GLU A 391 -19.68 -3.65 -45.71
CA GLU A 391 -20.98 -4.13 -45.24
C GLU A 391 -20.87 -5.59 -44.76
N GLY A 392 -21.56 -5.92 -43.67
CA GLY A 392 -21.42 -7.22 -42.99
C GLY A 392 -20.18 -7.36 -42.09
N SER A 393 -19.25 -6.39 -42.10
CA SER A 393 -18.04 -6.39 -41.26
C SER A 393 -18.13 -5.47 -40.03
N TYR A 394 -19.33 -5.07 -39.64
CA TYR A 394 -19.57 -4.25 -38.45
C TYR A 394 -20.93 -4.55 -37.82
N SER A 395 -21.08 -4.20 -36.54
CA SER A 395 -22.36 -4.23 -35.82
C SER A 395 -22.50 -2.97 -34.98
N GLY A 396 -23.60 -2.24 -35.17
CA GLY A 396 -23.82 -0.94 -34.54
C GLY A 396 -22.72 0.05 -34.90
N SER A 397 -22.05 0.59 -33.88
CA SER A 397 -21.00 1.62 -34.02
C SER A 397 -19.59 1.05 -34.10
N TYR A 398 -19.44 -0.26 -34.32
CA TYR A 398 -18.15 -0.93 -34.17
C TYR A 398 -17.85 -1.93 -35.30
N ALA A 399 -16.63 -1.87 -35.85
CA ALA A 399 -16.11 -2.86 -36.79
C ALA A 399 -15.94 -4.22 -36.10
N SER A 400 -16.14 -5.33 -36.82
CA SER A 400 -15.99 -6.67 -36.28
C SER A 400 -14.53 -6.96 -35.93
N THR A 401 -14.30 -7.78 -34.90
CA THR A 401 -12.93 -8.20 -34.53
C THR A 401 -12.26 -8.97 -35.66
N THR A 402 -13.03 -9.78 -36.39
CA THR A 402 -12.55 -10.50 -37.58
C THR A 402 -12.03 -9.55 -38.66
N PHE A 403 -12.73 -8.45 -38.94
CA PHE A 403 -12.25 -7.43 -39.86
C PHE A 403 -10.97 -6.76 -39.35
N MET A 404 -10.97 -6.33 -38.09
CA MET A 404 -9.81 -5.67 -37.47
C MET A 404 -8.56 -6.55 -37.47
N GLN A 405 -8.72 -7.87 -37.32
CA GLN A 405 -7.61 -8.82 -37.38
C GLN A 405 -7.23 -9.19 -38.83
N GLY A 406 -8.20 -9.21 -39.75
CA GLY A 406 -8.01 -9.59 -41.15
C GLY A 406 -7.46 -8.49 -42.06
N MET A 407 -7.52 -7.22 -41.66
CA MET A 407 -6.99 -6.08 -42.43
C MET A 407 -5.46 -6.06 -42.54
N ASN A 408 -4.76 -6.91 -41.79
CA ASN A 408 -3.30 -7.07 -41.80
C ASN A 408 -2.53 -5.74 -41.68
N LYS A 409 -3.01 -4.84 -40.80
CA LYS A 409 -2.36 -3.57 -40.48
C LYS A 409 -1.54 -3.68 -39.21
N ILE A 410 -0.40 -3.01 -39.19
CA ILE A 410 0.50 -2.95 -38.04
C ILE A 410 0.04 -1.82 -37.13
N VAL A 411 -0.16 -2.13 -35.84
CA VAL A 411 -0.42 -1.12 -34.81
C VAL A 411 0.88 -0.38 -34.54
N ARG A 412 0.84 0.96 -34.54
CA ARG A 412 2.03 1.78 -34.30
C ARG A 412 2.63 1.48 -32.94
N ALA A 413 3.95 1.40 -32.89
CA ALA A 413 4.69 1.10 -31.67
C ALA A 413 4.46 2.13 -30.57
N ASN A 414 4.18 3.41 -30.88
CA ASN A 414 3.89 4.45 -29.88
C ASN A 414 2.41 4.52 -29.45
N MET A 415 1.57 3.56 -29.88
CA MET A 415 0.17 3.44 -29.44
C MET A 415 -0.01 2.29 -28.45
N VAL A 416 1.06 1.53 -28.24
CA VAL A 416 1.20 0.37 -27.37
C VAL A 416 2.42 0.65 -26.50
N ASP A 417 2.43 0.25 -25.24
CA ASP A 417 3.60 0.55 -24.39
C ASP A 417 3.96 -0.62 -23.46
N GLU A 418 5.24 -0.65 -23.08
CA GLU A 418 5.94 -1.64 -22.24
C GLU A 418 5.52 -1.55 -20.75
N LEU A 419 4.89 -0.44 -20.36
CA LEU A 419 4.13 -0.25 -19.14
C LEU A 419 2.72 0.20 -19.53
N PRO A 420 1.65 -0.15 -18.80
CA PRO A 420 0.32 -0.12 -19.36
C PRO A 420 -0.29 1.29 -19.45
N ARG A 421 0.45 2.38 -19.69
CA ARG A 421 -0.04 3.77 -19.70
C ARG A 421 0.65 4.60 -20.76
N ASP A 422 0.04 4.66 -21.94
CA ASP A 422 0.56 5.42 -23.08
C ASP A 422 -0.23 6.74 -23.29
N PRO A 423 0.42 7.92 -23.22
CA PRO A 423 -0.23 9.20 -23.46
C PRO A 423 -0.84 9.36 -24.85
N ASP A 424 -0.16 8.89 -25.90
CA ASP A 424 -0.61 9.04 -27.28
C ASP A 424 -1.88 8.24 -27.52
N PHE A 425 -1.92 7.01 -26.99
CA PHE A 425 -3.13 6.17 -27.03
C PHE A 425 -4.35 6.90 -26.46
N PHE A 426 -4.23 7.43 -25.24
CA PHE A 426 -5.35 8.10 -24.57
C PHE A 426 -5.72 9.42 -25.26
N ASN A 427 -4.74 10.18 -25.73
CA ASN A 427 -4.98 11.42 -26.48
C ASN A 427 -5.71 11.15 -27.80
N VAL A 428 -5.50 10.00 -28.44
CA VAL A 428 -6.25 9.58 -29.63
C VAL A 428 -7.68 9.14 -29.28
N VAL A 429 -7.83 8.16 -28.40
CA VAL A 429 -9.15 7.50 -28.19
C VAL A 429 -10.14 8.35 -27.40
N TYR A 430 -9.66 9.38 -26.69
CA TYR A 430 -10.49 10.30 -25.92
C TYR A 430 -10.53 11.72 -26.48
N ALA A 431 -10.01 11.98 -27.69
CA ALA A 431 -10.15 13.28 -28.32
C ALA A 431 -11.58 13.56 -28.82
N CYS A 432 -11.98 14.83 -28.73
CA CYS A 432 -13.19 15.40 -29.30
C CYS A 432 -14.46 14.58 -29.00
N ASN A 433 -14.76 14.41 -27.72
CA ASN A 433 -15.88 13.61 -27.24
C ASN A 433 -16.81 14.41 -26.30
N ASP A 434 -17.98 13.84 -26.00
CA ASP A 434 -19.04 14.51 -25.24
C ASP A 434 -18.71 14.67 -23.74
N ILE A 435 -17.58 14.12 -23.27
CA ILE A 435 -17.06 14.34 -21.90
C ILE A 435 -16.16 15.57 -21.83
N GLY A 436 -16.10 16.36 -22.91
CA GLY A 436 -15.51 17.70 -22.97
C GLY A 436 -14.00 17.75 -23.15
N ASN A 437 -13.39 16.65 -23.56
CA ASN A 437 -11.98 16.67 -23.95
C ASN A 437 -11.81 17.43 -25.27
N GLY A 438 -10.72 18.20 -25.36
CA GLY A 438 -10.29 18.84 -26.59
C GLY A 438 -9.76 17.83 -27.63
N ASN A 439 -9.06 18.38 -28.61
CA ASN A 439 -8.41 17.59 -29.64
C ASN A 439 -7.20 16.81 -29.11
N ILE A 440 -6.59 15.97 -29.97
CA ILE A 440 -5.41 15.16 -29.62
C ILE A 440 -4.30 16.04 -29.01
N ASN A 441 -4.04 17.20 -29.63
CA ASN A 441 -2.99 18.13 -29.21
C ASN A 441 -3.29 18.84 -27.87
N SER A 442 -4.52 18.79 -27.37
CA SER A 442 -4.83 19.36 -26.06
C SER A 442 -4.24 18.54 -24.93
N GLY A 443 -3.93 17.26 -25.16
CA GLY A 443 -3.47 16.32 -24.13
C GLY A 443 -4.55 15.90 -23.14
N ASP A 444 -5.82 16.30 -23.37
CA ASP A 444 -6.91 16.03 -22.42
C ASP A 444 -7.21 14.55 -22.26
N GLY A 445 -6.99 13.76 -23.32
CA GLY A 445 -7.25 12.34 -23.29
C GLY A 445 -6.42 11.62 -22.22
N TYR A 446 -5.11 11.84 -22.22
CA TYR A 446 -4.22 11.30 -21.19
C TYR A 446 -4.41 11.99 -19.84
N ARG A 447 -4.51 13.33 -19.86
CA ARG A 447 -4.60 14.13 -18.63
C ARG A 447 -5.83 13.77 -17.82
N PHE A 448 -6.97 13.53 -18.47
CA PHE A 448 -8.24 13.21 -17.83
C PHE A 448 -8.71 11.77 -18.12
N ARG A 449 -7.76 10.82 -18.25
CA ARG A 449 -8.06 9.38 -18.32
C ARG A 449 -8.69 8.86 -17.01
N GLY A 450 -9.21 7.63 -17.03
CA GLY A 450 -9.82 6.99 -15.85
C GLY A 450 -8.86 6.89 -14.67
N ARG A 451 -9.25 7.43 -13.51
CA ARG A 451 -8.48 7.30 -12.26
C ARG A 451 -9.33 7.06 -11.01
N GLY A 452 -8.67 6.52 -9.99
CA GLY A 452 -9.18 6.25 -8.66
C GLY A 452 -10.14 5.06 -8.61
N PHE A 453 -10.66 4.77 -7.42
CA PHE A 453 -11.67 3.73 -7.23
C PHE A 453 -12.99 4.03 -7.97
N MET A 454 -13.26 5.30 -8.30
CA MET A 454 -14.46 5.72 -9.02
C MET A 454 -14.27 5.82 -10.54
N GLN A 455 -13.05 5.56 -11.06
CA GLN A 455 -12.71 5.54 -12.49
C GLN A 455 -13.23 6.76 -13.29
N ILE A 456 -13.01 7.96 -12.77
CA ILE A 456 -13.51 9.20 -13.38
C ILE A 456 -12.72 9.56 -14.63
N THR A 457 -13.41 9.83 -15.73
CA THR A 457 -12.82 10.08 -17.06
C THR A 457 -13.43 11.33 -17.71
N GLY A 458 -12.59 12.16 -18.33
CA GLY A 458 -12.97 13.32 -19.16
C GLY A 458 -12.94 14.66 -18.45
N TYR A 459 -12.49 15.70 -19.16
CA TYR A 459 -12.31 17.07 -18.66
C TYR A 459 -13.55 17.60 -17.92
N SER A 460 -14.74 17.43 -18.49
CA SER A 460 -15.99 17.89 -17.87
C SER A 460 -16.28 17.19 -16.54
N ASN A 461 -15.95 15.91 -16.44
CA ASN A 461 -16.16 15.13 -15.23
C ASN A 461 -15.11 15.46 -14.18
N TYR A 462 -13.83 15.64 -14.54
CA TYR A 462 -12.83 16.12 -13.59
C TYR A 462 -13.20 17.49 -13.02
N ARG A 463 -13.67 18.41 -13.87
CA ARG A 463 -14.13 19.73 -13.39
C ARG A 463 -15.33 19.63 -12.45
N LYS A 464 -16.38 18.88 -12.83
CA LYS A 464 -17.66 18.84 -12.09
C LYS A 464 -17.65 17.88 -10.90
N MET A 465 -16.93 16.77 -11.00
CA MET A 465 -16.97 15.68 -10.02
C MET A 465 -15.73 15.68 -9.14
N VAL A 466 -14.53 15.95 -9.68
CA VAL A 466 -13.31 15.97 -8.86
C VAL A 466 -13.11 17.35 -8.23
N GLN A 467 -12.87 18.38 -9.04
CA GLN A 467 -12.57 19.73 -8.55
C GLN A 467 -13.74 20.30 -7.72
N ALA A 468 -14.94 20.35 -8.27
CA ALA A 468 -16.06 21.00 -7.58
C ALA A 468 -16.49 20.26 -6.29
N LYS A 469 -16.44 18.92 -6.25
CA LYS A 469 -16.74 18.17 -5.01
C LYS A 469 -15.62 18.31 -3.99
N TRP A 470 -14.37 18.36 -4.43
CA TRP A 470 -13.24 18.65 -3.55
C TRP A 470 -13.39 20.02 -2.90
N ASP A 471 -13.65 21.06 -3.69
CA ASP A 471 -13.86 22.42 -3.19
C ASP A 471 -15.05 22.50 -2.22
N ALA A 472 -16.13 21.75 -2.48
CA ALA A 472 -17.30 21.72 -1.62
C ALA A 472 -17.05 21.07 -0.25
N VAL A 473 -16.14 20.09 -0.17
CA VAL A 473 -15.86 19.33 1.07
C VAL A 473 -14.67 19.90 1.84
N HIS A 474 -13.62 20.30 1.13
CA HIS A 474 -12.32 20.66 1.69
C HIS A 474 -12.03 22.16 1.58
N GLY A 475 -12.88 22.92 0.89
CA GLY A 475 -12.70 24.35 0.64
C GLY A 475 -11.93 24.64 -0.64
N THR A 476 -12.34 25.72 -1.32
CA THR A 476 -11.74 26.17 -2.59
C THR A 476 -10.27 26.53 -2.43
N GLY A 477 -9.43 26.11 -3.39
CA GLY A 477 -8.01 26.48 -3.45
C GLY A 477 -7.09 25.58 -2.62
N THR A 478 -7.62 24.60 -1.89
CA THR A 478 -6.81 23.62 -1.15
C THR A 478 -6.09 22.63 -2.08
N LYS A 479 -6.72 22.27 -3.21
CA LYS A 479 -6.10 21.54 -4.33
C LYS A 479 -6.69 21.98 -5.66
N ASP A 480 -5.84 21.99 -6.68
CA ASP A 480 -6.23 22.27 -8.06
C ASP A 480 -5.91 21.05 -8.94
N PHE A 481 -6.94 20.52 -9.59
CA PHE A 481 -6.89 19.38 -10.51
C PHE A 481 -6.98 19.82 -11.99
N MET A 482 -7.10 21.13 -12.25
CA MET A 482 -7.42 21.72 -13.54
C MET A 482 -6.34 22.67 -14.09
N CYS A 483 -5.37 23.14 -13.29
CA CYS A 483 -4.39 24.20 -13.64
C CYS A 483 -3.35 23.92 -14.73
N ARG A 484 -3.41 22.80 -15.45
CA ARG A 484 -2.57 22.55 -16.64
C ARG A 484 -1.05 22.78 -16.44
N SER A 485 -0.52 22.39 -15.28
CA SER A 485 0.91 22.42 -14.97
C SER A 485 1.38 21.11 -14.36
N SER A 486 2.67 20.75 -14.58
CA SER A 486 3.27 19.54 -14.00
C SER A 486 3.19 19.52 -12.47
N ALA A 487 3.26 20.70 -11.82
CA ALA A 487 3.13 20.82 -10.38
C ALA A 487 1.76 20.34 -9.88
N CYS A 488 0.68 20.71 -10.58
CA CYS A 488 -0.67 20.29 -10.18
C CYS A 488 -1.16 19.00 -10.83
N ASP A 489 -0.54 18.56 -11.93
CA ASP A 489 -0.73 17.21 -12.45
C ASP A 489 -0.39 16.13 -11.43
N LYS A 490 0.53 16.42 -10.49
CA LYS A 490 0.77 15.54 -9.34
C LYS A 490 -0.49 15.25 -8.54
N ASN A 491 -1.43 16.20 -8.44
CA ASN A 491 -2.71 15.93 -7.78
C ASN A 491 -3.52 14.89 -8.55
N LEU A 492 -3.50 14.90 -9.90
CA LEU A 492 -4.14 13.88 -10.72
C LEU A 492 -3.43 12.53 -10.62
N ASP A 493 -2.09 12.54 -10.66
CA ASP A 493 -1.29 11.32 -10.56
C ASP A 493 -1.42 10.66 -9.19
N ASN A 494 -1.59 11.43 -8.11
CA ASN A 494 -1.86 10.88 -6.79
C ASN A 494 -3.19 10.11 -6.75
N ILE A 495 -4.21 10.50 -7.53
CA ILE A 495 -5.48 9.73 -7.60
C ILE A 495 -5.22 8.31 -8.15
N ALA A 496 -4.23 8.15 -9.02
CA ALA A 496 -3.87 6.88 -9.63
C ALA A 496 -2.82 6.07 -8.84
N ASN A 497 -1.90 6.75 -8.17
CA ASN A 497 -0.69 6.13 -7.61
C ASN A 497 -0.66 6.10 -6.06
N ASP A 498 -1.55 6.83 -5.39
CA ASP A 498 -1.66 6.87 -3.92
C ASP A 498 -3.02 6.30 -3.49
N LEU A 499 -2.98 5.14 -2.84
CA LEU A 499 -4.17 4.40 -2.41
C LEU A 499 -5.01 5.18 -1.38
N ASP A 500 -4.34 5.86 -0.45
CA ASP A 500 -4.98 6.66 0.61
C ASP A 500 -5.68 7.88 0.01
N PHE A 501 -4.98 8.59 -0.89
CA PHE A 501 -5.55 9.74 -1.58
C PHE A 501 -6.68 9.35 -2.54
N SER A 502 -6.57 8.23 -3.25
CA SER A 502 -7.65 7.69 -4.08
C SER A 502 -8.90 7.34 -3.28
N MET A 503 -8.73 6.78 -2.08
CA MET A 503 -9.85 6.54 -1.16
C MET A 503 -10.47 7.86 -0.69
N LEU A 504 -9.64 8.84 -0.34
CA LEU A 504 -10.10 10.17 0.06
C LEU A 504 -10.93 10.86 -1.04
N ILE A 505 -10.57 10.70 -2.31
CA ILE A 505 -11.38 11.17 -3.44
C ILE A 505 -12.75 10.46 -3.47
N SER A 506 -12.78 9.15 -3.28
CA SER A 506 -14.05 8.38 -3.23
C SER A 506 -14.95 8.84 -2.07
N LEU A 507 -14.37 9.06 -0.90
CA LEU A 507 -15.06 9.59 0.28
C LEU A 507 -15.53 11.04 0.09
N THR A 508 -14.75 11.86 -0.60
CA THR A 508 -15.15 13.22 -1.01
C THR A 508 -16.40 13.17 -1.90
N PHE A 509 -16.47 12.20 -2.82
CA PHE A 509 -17.63 12.01 -3.68
C PHE A 509 -18.86 11.61 -2.90
N TRP A 510 -18.67 10.73 -1.92
CA TRP A 510 -19.71 10.29 -0.99
C TRP A 510 -20.28 11.46 -0.17
N LYS A 511 -19.41 12.27 0.45
CA LYS A 511 -19.80 13.41 1.29
C LYS A 511 -20.47 14.51 0.49
N ALA A 512 -19.90 14.92 -0.64
CA ALA A 512 -20.49 15.94 -1.51
C ALA A 512 -21.84 15.52 -2.12
N GLY A 513 -22.09 14.21 -2.27
CA GLY A 513 -23.38 13.67 -2.72
C GLY A 513 -24.48 13.64 -1.65
N ASN A 514 -24.17 14.02 -0.41
CA ASN A 514 -25.02 13.81 0.77
C ASN A 514 -25.58 12.37 0.80
N THR A 515 -24.67 11.42 0.68
CA THR A 515 -24.99 10.02 0.38
C THR A 515 -25.46 9.25 1.62
N ASN A 516 -25.04 9.67 2.83
CA ASN A 516 -25.48 9.06 4.09
C ASN A 516 -27.00 9.00 4.23
N GLU A 517 -27.72 10.05 3.83
CA GLU A 517 -29.19 10.11 3.88
C GLU A 517 -29.87 9.13 2.92
N LYS A 518 -29.16 8.69 1.88
CA LYS A 518 -29.68 7.80 0.82
C LYS A 518 -29.32 6.33 1.07
N ALA A 519 -28.46 6.07 2.05
CA ALA A 519 -27.85 4.78 2.32
C ALA A 519 -28.26 4.20 3.69
N ASN A 520 -29.45 4.54 4.18
CA ASN A 520 -29.97 4.05 5.46
C ASN A 520 -30.63 2.65 5.36
N GLU A 521 -30.78 2.13 4.14
CA GLU A 521 -31.30 0.80 3.84
C GLU A 521 -30.59 0.24 2.61
N VAL A 522 -30.62 -1.08 2.42
CA VAL A 522 -30.06 -1.76 1.24
C VAL A 522 -31.18 -2.40 0.44
N ASN A 523 -31.59 -1.73 -0.63
CA ASN A 523 -32.59 -2.18 -1.58
C ASN A 523 -32.34 -1.54 -2.97
N LYS A 524 -33.15 -1.91 -3.98
CA LYS A 524 -32.98 -1.42 -5.34
C LYS A 524 -33.03 0.11 -5.46
N ASP A 525 -33.90 0.77 -4.70
CA ASP A 525 -34.15 2.20 -4.83
C ASP A 525 -33.05 3.02 -4.13
N SER A 526 -32.61 2.61 -2.94
CA SER A 526 -31.44 3.18 -2.26
C SER A 526 -30.16 3.01 -3.08
N ILE A 527 -29.92 1.84 -3.68
CA ILE A 527 -28.75 1.59 -4.53
C ILE A 527 -28.74 2.55 -5.74
N LYS A 528 -29.90 2.76 -6.38
CA LYS A 528 -30.02 3.74 -7.47
C LYS A 528 -29.80 5.17 -6.98
N ALA A 529 -30.38 5.54 -5.84
CA ALA A 529 -30.24 6.88 -5.27
C ALA A 529 -28.76 7.20 -4.94
N VAL A 530 -28.07 6.26 -4.29
CA VAL A 530 -26.64 6.35 -3.98
C VAL A 530 -25.82 6.43 -5.28
N THR A 531 -26.08 5.55 -6.24
CA THR A 531 -25.38 5.54 -7.54
C THR A 531 -25.49 6.89 -8.25
N ARG A 532 -26.68 7.48 -8.30
CA ARG A 532 -26.89 8.83 -8.87
C ARG A 532 -26.13 9.91 -8.09
N ALA A 533 -26.07 9.84 -6.76
CA ALA A 533 -25.38 10.82 -5.92
C ALA A 533 -23.85 10.80 -6.14
N VAL A 534 -23.25 9.61 -6.21
CA VAL A 534 -21.80 9.47 -6.35
C VAL A 534 -21.33 9.67 -7.80
N ASN A 535 -22.06 9.14 -8.78
CA ASN A 535 -21.65 9.08 -10.19
C ASN A 535 -22.41 10.05 -11.11
N GLY A 536 -23.47 10.71 -10.62
CA GLY A 536 -24.32 11.61 -11.42
C GLY A 536 -25.29 10.92 -12.39
N LYS A 537 -25.15 9.60 -12.60
CA LYS A 537 -25.96 8.74 -13.49
C LYS A 537 -26.01 7.31 -12.94
N GLU A 538 -26.90 6.47 -13.46
CA GLU A 538 -27.02 5.04 -13.09
C GLU A 538 -26.07 4.10 -13.88
N ILE A 539 -24.86 4.56 -14.23
CA ILE A 539 -23.90 3.72 -14.96
C ILE A 539 -23.38 2.61 -14.04
N GLY A 540 -23.36 1.37 -14.55
CA GLY A 540 -22.85 0.20 -13.83
C GLY A 540 -23.79 -0.35 -12.75
N ILE A 541 -25.10 -0.05 -12.83
CA ILE A 541 -26.06 -0.37 -11.76
C ILE A 541 -26.12 -1.85 -11.38
N ASP A 542 -25.92 -2.77 -12.33
CA ASP A 542 -25.96 -4.21 -12.06
C ASP A 542 -24.80 -4.64 -11.14
N ASN A 543 -23.57 -4.23 -11.46
CA ASN A 543 -22.40 -4.50 -10.61
C ASN A 543 -22.51 -3.77 -9.27
N ARG A 544 -23.00 -2.53 -9.26
CA ARG A 544 -23.25 -1.78 -8.01
C ARG A 544 -24.26 -2.49 -7.12
N THR A 545 -25.30 -3.07 -7.71
CA THR A 545 -26.31 -3.87 -7.00
C THR A 545 -25.68 -5.15 -6.44
N LEU A 546 -24.94 -5.88 -7.27
CA LEU A 546 -24.24 -7.11 -6.87
C LEU A 546 -23.32 -6.88 -5.68
N TYR A 547 -22.40 -5.92 -5.78
CA TYR A 547 -21.40 -5.71 -4.73
C TYR A 547 -21.96 -5.03 -3.49
N THR A 548 -22.99 -4.18 -3.61
CA THR A 548 -23.65 -3.61 -2.42
C THR A 548 -24.35 -4.72 -1.62
N ASN A 549 -25.10 -5.60 -2.29
CA ASN A 549 -25.79 -6.69 -1.60
C ASN A 549 -24.79 -7.67 -0.97
N LYS A 550 -23.74 -8.05 -1.72
CA LYS A 550 -22.69 -8.93 -1.20
C LYS A 550 -21.97 -8.33 0.00
N ALA A 551 -21.63 -7.03 -0.06
CA ALA A 551 -21.04 -6.34 1.06
C ALA A 551 -21.97 -6.33 2.28
N TYR A 552 -23.24 -6.03 2.08
CA TYR A 552 -24.22 -6.01 3.17
C TYR A 552 -24.40 -7.37 3.84
N GLU A 553 -24.47 -8.45 3.06
CA GLU A 553 -24.54 -9.82 3.56
C GLU A 553 -23.30 -10.21 4.36
N THR A 554 -22.10 -9.88 3.87
CA THR A 554 -20.83 -10.19 4.55
C THR A 554 -20.65 -9.38 5.84
N LEU A 555 -21.07 -8.11 5.85
CA LEU A 555 -20.89 -7.20 6.99
C LEU A 555 -21.90 -7.42 8.13
N LYS A 556 -22.98 -8.19 7.90
CA LYS A 556 -23.99 -8.52 8.92
C LYS A 556 -23.78 -9.89 9.58
N LYS A 557 -22.79 -10.67 9.14
CA LYS A 557 -22.33 -11.87 9.83
C LYS A 557 -21.49 -11.48 11.03
#